data_AF-A0A972IQZ5-F1
#
_entry.id   AF-A0A972IQZ5-F1
#
_cell.length_a   1.000
_cell.length_b   1.000
_cell.length_c   1.000
_cell.angle_alpha   90.00
_cell.angle_beta   90.00
_cell.angle_gamma   90.00
#
_symmetry.space_group_name_H-M   'P 1'
#
loop_
_entity.id
_entity.type
_entity.pdbx_description
1 polymer ?
#
loop_
_entity_poly.entity_id
_entity_poly.type
_entity_poly.pdbx_seq_one_letter_code
_entity_poly.pdbx_strand_id
1 'polypeptide(L)'
;MRKNKRSLLIMAVASLMAMGSLIGCDDWFGPRTGTSSAAPSSSEAPSSSVAPSSSVAPSSSVAPSSTAPVSSVPSSSSVAPVVMTAISVTTNPTKVIYYEGDDFESAGIVVTATYSNGTTRVLAANEYTITAPDMDVAGQVDVVVTAGDKTTSFKITIVSVNVISIFVAKAPDKVEYERNEELDLTGLEVNALLSNAEVIDVTDQVVASEVDMTTAGTKTLTLTYGNKTVNITITVKVPTPLEVVIKSFPTKTYYNIGEAPSNEGLEVAYKMSDGTFEDIPSSGYVVNGFTTDTPGQKEVTIVAGGGKSVKFNIYVAGPVTYTYNDYTTVSPSNWNELTYQDNNDTQIMNYISGSFFSFDFEFDSENKIVPGGYKVDYNAVTTLEDVTADFAGEADYAVPAAATKGYAYKFTLRNDLKWDDGTAIKAEDFVYTMQEQLNPLFYNYRADSFYNSSTVIHNAKNYLYQGSEGYFSGRSFADVYDPADDASLFFRSFPLSAYTDGDAWSAGESNEVISWFLSNNPSWADNVKNYGFFIILYAYGATDMSPAECRAASLALDKKSLAEIKADPTLNAYWEEALGFWKTLPNEELDLVVAYV
;
A
#
# COMPACT_ATOMS: atom_id res chain seq x y z
N MET A 1 61.45 9.73 -6.03
CA MET A 1 61.29 9.09 -4.69
C MET A 1 61.44 10.10 -3.55
N ARG A 2 60.32 10.58 -2.97
CA ARG A 2 60.20 11.03 -1.57
C ARG A 2 58.84 10.56 -1.04
N LYS A 3 58.68 10.39 0.28
CA LYS A 3 57.54 9.68 0.88
C LYS A 3 56.45 10.63 1.43
N ASN A 4 55.21 10.17 1.35
CA ASN A 4 54.06 10.50 2.20
C ASN A 4 53.82 12.01 2.50
N LYS A 5 53.11 12.68 1.60
CA LYS A 5 51.95 13.51 1.97
C LYS A 5 50.68 12.83 1.43
N ARG A 6 49.50 13.22 1.91
CA ARG A 6 48.21 12.59 1.59
C ARG A 6 47.89 12.73 0.10
N SER A 7 47.26 11.71 -0.48
CA SER A 7 46.65 11.77 -1.81
C SER A 7 45.55 12.84 -1.82
N LEU A 8 45.84 13.99 -2.41
CA LEU A 8 44.87 15.06 -2.64
C LEU A 8 44.85 15.32 -4.15
N LEU A 9 43.79 14.83 -4.81
CA LEU A 9 43.56 15.08 -6.23
C LEU A 9 43.08 16.52 -6.37
N ILE A 10 44.01 17.42 -6.67
CA ILE A 10 43.72 18.81 -7.03
C ILE A 10 43.56 18.86 -8.54
N MET A 11 42.38 19.22 -9.02
CA MET A 11 42.18 19.64 -10.41
C MET A 11 42.19 21.16 -10.47
N ALA A 12 42.89 21.70 -11.48
CA ALA A 12 42.64 23.02 -12.03
C ALA A 12 41.61 22.88 -13.15
N VAL A 13 40.75 23.89 -13.36
CA VAL A 13 39.77 23.94 -14.45
C VAL A 13 39.59 25.40 -14.86
N ALA A 14 39.91 25.73 -16.11
CA ALA A 14 39.96 27.11 -16.59
C ALA A 14 38.79 27.44 -17.54
N SER A 15 37.93 28.36 -17.09
CA SER A 15 36.84 28.99 -17.85
C SER A 15 35.63 28.11 -18.23
N LEU A 16 34.44 28.70 -18.04
CA LEU A 16 33.15 28.12 -18.36
C LEU A 16 32.45 28.99 -19.42
N MET A 17 32.13 28.42 -20.58
CA MET A 17 31.14 28.97 -21.52
C MET A 17 30.21 27.86 -21.97
N ALA A 18 28.94 28.20 -22.19
CA ALA A 18 27.86 27.23 -22.38
C ALA A 18 27.35 27.20 -23.83
N MET A 19 26.86 26.04 -24.27
CA MET A 19 25.70 25.95 -25.17
C MET A 19 25.11 24.54 -25.11
N GLY A 20 23.79 24.46 -24.94
CA GLY A 20 23.00 23.24 -25.13
C GLY A 20 22.22 23.30 -26.45
N SER A 21 21.76 22.15 -26.94
CA SER A 21 20.97 22.06 -28.17
C SER A 21 19.61 21.39 -27.89
N LEU A 22 18.52 22.02 -28.30
CA LEU A 22 17.18 21.43 -28.25
C LEU A 22 16.88 20.67 -29.55
N ILE A 23 16.25 19.51 -29.42
CA ILE A 23 15.44 18.91 -30.49
C ILE A 23 14.10 18.49 -29.87
N GLY A 24 13.01 19.06 -30.39
CA GLY A 24 11.65 18.57 -30.16
C GLY A 24 11.10 17.90 -31.41
N CYS A 25 10.03 17.12 -31.27
CA CYS A 25 9.26 16.61 -32.41
C CYS A 25 7.80 16.36 -31.99
N ASP A 26 6.86 16.65 -32.90
CA ASP A 26 5.42 16.65 -32.65
C ASP A 26 4.73 15.30 -32.99
N ASP A 27 3.49 15.19 -32.51
CA ASP A 27 2.38 14.31 -32.94
C ASP A 27 2.61 13.32 -34.10
N TRP A 28 2.37 12.03 -33.83
CA TRP A 28 1.80 11.13 -34.84
C TRP A 28 0.91 10.02 -34.25
N PHE A 29 -0.24 9.81 -34.91
CA PHE A 29 -1.14 8.64 -34.93
C PHE A 29 -2.47 8.68 -34.13
N GLY A 30 -3.54 8.96 -34.89
CA GLY A 30 -4.89 8.44 -34.63
C GLY A 30 -5.12 7.01 -35.21
N PRO A 31 -6.28 6.38 -34.94
CA PRO A 31 -6.39 4.92 -34.84
C PRO A 31 -7.11 4.20 -36.01
N ARG A 32 -7.00 2.85 -36.07
CA ARG A 32 -7.86 1.95 -36.87
C ARG A 32 -7.76 0.46 -36.46
N THR A 33 -8.88 -0.16 -36.03
CA THR A 33 -9.29 -1.59 -36.18
C THR A 33 -10.69 -1.78 -35.57
N GLY A 34 -11.51 -2.80 -35.88
CA GLY A 34 -11.26 -3.89 -36.86
C GLY A 34 -12.12 -5.18 -36.78
N THR A 35 -13.32 -5.16 -36.17
CA THR A 35 -14.43 -6.16 -36.29
C THR A 35 -14.12 -7.67 -36.44
N SER A 36 -14.53 -8.50 -35.45
CA SER A 36 -14.84 -9.94 -35.65
C SER A 36 -15.91 -10.43 -34.64
N SER A 37 -16.45 -11.65 -34.82
CA SER A 37 -17.72 -12.10 -34.19
C SER A 37 -17.83 -13.64 -34.12
N ALA A 38 -18.47 -14.19 -33.07
CA ALA A 38 -18.87 -15.61 -33.00
C ALA A 38 -20.00 -15.92 -31.98
N ALA A 39 -20.82 -16.93 -32.31
CA ALA A 39 -21.85 -17.66 -31.52
C ALA A 39 -22.20 -18.95 -32.32
N PRO A 40 -22.99 -19.96 -31.86
CA PRO A 40 -23.86 -20.06 -30.66
C PRO A 40 -23.73 -21.39 -29.88
N SER A 41 -24.73 -21.78 -29.07
CA SER A 41 -24.82 -23.06 -28.32
C SER A 41 -26.26 -23.58 -28.13
N SER A 42 -26.43 -24.84 -27.67
CA SER A 42 -27.69 -25.57 -27.46
C SER A 42 -27.52 -26.61 -26.32
N SER A 43 -28.45 -27.51 -25.92
CA SER A 43 -29.73 -28.00 -26.50
C SER A 43 -30.68 -28.66 -25.47
N GLU A 44 -31.99 -28.45 -25.66
CA GLU A 44 -33.10 -29.40 -25.32
C GLU A 44 -33.44 -29.72 -23.83
N ALA A 45 -34.54 -30.47 -23.66
CA ALA A 45 -35.29 -30.82 -22.43
C ALA A 45 -35.79 -32.31 -22.57
N PRO A 46 -36.93 -32.83 -22.04
CA PRO A 46 -37.87 -32.42 -20.97
C PRO A 46 -38.24 -33.59 -19.99
N SER A 47 -39.26 -33.44 -19.13
CA SER A 47 -40.16 -34.54 -18.65
C SER A 47 -41.36 -34.01 -17.82
N SER A 48 -42.30 -34.87 -17.43
CA SER A 48 -43.65 -34.50 -16.94
C SER A 48 -44.29 -35.54 -15.98
N SER A 49 -45.34 -35.17 -15.23
CA SER A 49 -46.41 -36.08 -14.72
C SER A 49 -47.56 -35.34 -14.00
N VAL A 50 -48.68 -36.04 -13.75
CA VAL A 50 -49.98 -35.57 -13.17
C VAL A 50 -50.56 -36.76 -12.35
N ALA A 51 -51.17 -36.59 -11.15
CA ALA A 51 -52.63 -36.54 -10.90
C ALA A 51 -52.98 -36.64 -9.37
N PRO A 52 -54.21 -36.33 -8.91
CA PRO A 52 -54.60 -36.25 -7.48
C PRO A 52 -55.49 -37.41 -6.92
N SER A 53 -55.94 -37.28 -5.67
CA SER A 53 -56.61 -38.28 -4.79
C SER A 53 -58.16 -38.25 -4.76
N SER A 54 -58.80 -39.23 -4.07
CA SER A 54 -60.27 -39.45 -4.01
C SER A 54 -60.81 -39.81 -2.59
N SER A 55 -62.15 -39.91 -2.40
CA SER A 55 -62.83 -40.10 -1.09
C SER A 55 -64.25 -40.75 -1.18
N VAL A 56 -64.69 -41.53 -0.17
CA VAL A 56 -66.06 -42.14 -0.03
C VAL A 56 -66.49 -42.38 1.45
N ALA A 57 -67.83 -42.41 1.68
CA ALA A 57 -68.69 -42.37 2.90
C ALA A 57 -68.77 -43.57 3.91
N PRO A 58 -69.57 -43.46 5.02
CA PRO A 58 -69.80 -44.49 6.08
C PRO A 58 -71.25 -45.05 6.22
N SER A 59 -71.49 -45.99 7.17
CA SER A 59 -72.79 -46.65 7.52
C SER A 59 -72.74 -47.43 8.87
N SER A 60 -73.81 -47.94 9.54
CA SER A 60 -75.22 -47.49 9.71
C SER A 60 -76.03 -48.31 10.79
N SER A 61 -76.74 -47.62 11.71
CA SER A 61 -78.09 -47.90 12.30
C SER A 61 -78.42 -49.12 13.21
N VAL A 62 -79.60 -49.06 13.90
CA VAL A 62 -80.06 -49.87 15.08
C VAL A 62 -81.54 -50.33 14.93
N ALA A 63 -81.96 -51.46 15.54
CA ALA A 63 -83.38 -51.82 15.77
C ALA A 63 -83.63 -52.78 16.99
N PRO A 64 -84.82 -52.79 17.67
CA PRO A 64 -85.09 -53.56 18.91
C PRO A 64 -86.41 -54.41 18.91
N SER A 65 -86.78 -55.04 20.06
CA SER A 65 -88.14 -55.42 20.58
C SER A 65 -88.02 -56.60 21.59
N SER A 66 -89.01 -57.09 22.36
CA SER A 66 -90.49 -56.89 22.48
C SER A 66 -91.00 -57.08 23.94
N THR A 67 -92.32 -57.19 24.19
CA THR A 67 -92.96 -56.98 25.53
C THR A 67 -94.13 -57.91 25.91
N ALA A 68 -94.34 -58.09 27.24
CA ALA A 68 -95.62 -58.36 27.96
C ALA A 68 -96.31 -59.75 27.75
N PRO A 69 -97.45 -60.09 28.40
CA PRO A 69 -98.04 -59.74 29.73
C PRO A 69 -98.46 -61.02 30.55
N VAL A 70 -99.32 -60.91 31.59
CA VAL A 70 -100.53 -61.75 31.88
C VAL A 70 -101.25 -61.26 33.18
N SER A 71 -102.47 -61.76 33.50
CA SER A 71 -103.51 -61.10 34.34
C SER A 71 -103.85 -61.76 35.70
N SER A 72 -104.65 -61.01 36.49
CA SER A 72 -105.39 -61.24 37.77
C SER A 72 -106.09 -62.61 38.00
N VAL A 73 -106.70 -63.00 39.15
CA VAL A 73 -107.38 -62.37 40.34
C VAL A 73 -107.36 -63.40 41.54
N PRO A 74 -107.99 -63.24 42.77
CA PRO A 74 -108.81 -62.17 43.40
C PRO A 74 -108.30 -61.73 44.82
N SER A 75 -109.13 -61.81 45.90
CA SER A 75 -108.91 -61.18 47.24
C SER A 75 -109.45 -61.97 48.45
N SER A 76 -109.02 -61.62 49.68
CA SER A 76 -109.72 -61.96 50.96
C SER A 76 -109.51 -60.87 52.06
N SER A 77 -110.21 -60.97 53.20
CA SER A 77 -110.51 -59.85 54.13
C SER A 77 -109.39 -59.40 55.08
N SER A 78 -109.45 -58.14 55.52
CA SER A 78 -108.37 -57.45 56.24
C SER A 78 -108.56 -57.27 57.75
N VAL A 79 -107.47 -57.48 58.49
CA VAL A 79 -107.11 -56.64 59.65
C VAL A 79 -106.27 -55.49 59.10
N ALA A 80 -106.43 -54.26 59.60
CA ALA A 80 -105.61 -53.13 59.16
C ALA A 80 -104.14 -53.35 59.55
N PRO A 81 -103.21 -53.50 58.59
CA PRO A 81 -101.81 -53.78 58.92
C PRO A 81 -101.12 -52.58 59.58
N VAL A 82 -100.17 -52.85 60.47
CA VAL A 82 -99.23 -51.82 60.95
C VAL A 82 -98.27 -51.51 59.82
N VAL A 83 -98.49 -50.40 59.13
CA VAL A 83 -97.75 -49.98 57.94
C VAL A 83 -96.80 -48.84 58.28
N MET A 84 -95.68 -48.77 57.56
CA MET A 84 -94.77 -47.63 57.63
C MET A 84 -95.47 -46.39 57.07
N THR A 85 -95.53 -45.31 57.85
CA THR A 85 -96.17 -44.05 57.47
C THR A 85 -95.17 -43.03 56.95
N ALA A 86 -93.96 -42.99 57.52
CA ALA A 86 -92.87 -42.11 57.11
C ALA A 86 -91.50 -42.71 57.45
N ILE A 87 -90.45 -42.15 56.84
CA ILE A 87 -89.05 -42.32 57.27
C ILE A 87 -88.41 -40.94 57.49
N SER A 88 -87.35 -40.91 58.29
CA SER A 88 -86.61 -39.69 58.63
C SER A 88 -85.13 -40.01 58.83
N VAL A 89 -84.25 -39.08 58.43
CA VAL A 89 -82.83 -39.13 58.79
C VAL A 89 -82.69 -38.52 60.19
N THR A 90 -82.46 -39.37 61.18
CA THR A 90 -82.29 -38.98 62.59
C THR A 90 -80.85 -38.65 62.96
N THR A 91 -79.89 -39.06 62.13
CA THR A 91 -78.48 -38.66 62.20
C THR A 91 -77.95 -38.53 60.78
N ASN A 92 -77.37 -37.38 60.43
CA ASN A 92 -76.72 -37.14 59.14
C ASN A 92 -75.41 -37.96 59.04
N PRO A 93 -74.92 -38.26 57.82
CA PRO A 93 -73.61 -38.90 57.65
C PRO A 93 -72.46 -38.03 58.19
N THR A 94 -71.30 -38.66 58.44
CA THR A 94 -70.12 -38.00 59.02
C THR A 94 -69.47 -36.97 58.08
N LYS A 95 -69.65 -37.12 56.77
CA LYS A 95 -69.20 -36.17 55.75
C LYS A 95 -70.41 -35.58 55.03
N VAL A 96 -70.55 -34.25 55.10
CA VAL A 96 -71.62 -33.46 54.46
C VAL A 96 -71.10 -32.30 53.61
N ILE A 97 -69.76 -32.15 53.54
CA ILE A 97 -69.05 -31.25 52.64
C ILE A 97 -68.13 -32.11 51.78
N TYR A 98 -68.20 -31.89 50.48
CA TYR A 98 -67.51 -32.64 49.43
C TYR A 98 -66.94 -31.67 48.41
N TYR A 99 -66.00 -32.12 47.59
CA TYR A 99 -65.56 -31.40 46.38
C TYR A 99 -66.21 -32.01 45.12
N GLU A 100 -66.23 -31.27 44.01
CA GLU A 100 -66.68 -31.82 42.71
C GLU A 100 -65.84 -33.06 42.35
N GLY A 101 -66.52 -34.19 42.07
CA GLY A 101 -65.89 -35.48 41.77
C GLY A 101 -65.52 -36.35 42.98
N ASP A 102 -65.80 -35.93 44.22
CA ASP A 102 -65.63 -36.79 45.41
C ASP A 102 -66.58 -38.02 45.37
N ASP A 103 -66.10 -39.16 45.86
CA ASP A 103 -66.97 -40.29 46.24
C ASP A 103 -67.93 -39.90 47.38
N PHE A 104 -69.21 -40.27 47.26
CA PHE A 104 -70.24 -40.01 48.28
C PHE A 104 -70.17 -41.00 49.46
N GLU A 105 -69.94 -40.49 50.68
CA GLU A 105 -69.77 -41.29 51.89
C GLU A 105 -71.06 -41.34 52.73
N SER A 106 -71.79 -42.46 52.65
CA SER A 106 -73.00 -42.69 53.46
C SER A 106 -72.75 -43.04 54.95
N ALA A 107 -71.50 -43.05 55.39
CA ALA A 107 -71.12 -43.49 56.73
C ALA A 107 -71.74 -42.63 57.85
N GLY A 108 -72.22 -43.27 58.92
CA GLY A 108 -72.80 -42.60 60.08
C GLY A 108 -74.28 -42.18 59.95
N ILE A 109 -74.89 -42.33 58.77
CA ILE A 109 -76.32 -42.05 58.61
C ILE A 109 -77.18 -42.99 59.48
N VAL A 110 -78.21 -42.45 60.14
CA VAL A 110 -79.20 -43.25 60.89
C VAL A 110 -80.59 -42.91 60.40
N VAL A 111 -81.26 -43.89 59.80
CA VAL A 111 -82.61 -43.75 59.24
C VAL A 111 -83.63 -44.38 60.21
N THR A 112 -84.62 -43.59 60.63
CA THR A 112 -85.70 -44.03 61.52
C THR A 112 -87.04 -44.01 60.80
N ALA A 113 -87.69 -45.17 60.76
CA ALA A 113 -89.05 -45.35 60.27
C ALA A 113 -90.09 -45.09 61.37
N THR A 114 -91.25 -44.59 60.96
CA THR A 114 -92.45 -44.38 61.79
C THR A 114 -93.58 -45.24 61.23
N TYR A 115 -94.38 -45.85 62.11
CA TYR A 115 -95.48 -46.74 61.75
C TYR A 115 -96.86 -46.18 62.10
N SER A 116 -97.92 -46.73 61.51
CA SER A 116 -99.32 -46.29 61.69
C SER A 116 -99.88 -46.44 63.12
N ASN A 117 -99.17 -47.15 64.00
CA ASN A 117 -99.46 -47.26 65.43
C ASN A 117 -98.74 -46.19 66.30
N GLY A 118 -98.00 -45.26 65.68
CA GLY A 118 -97.22 -44.23 66.37
C GLY A 118 -95.86 -44.68 66.91
N THR A 119 -95.46 -45.94 66.71
CA THR A 119 -94.12 -46.43 67.10
C THR A 119 -93.07 -46.11 66.04
N THR A 120 -91.81 -45.98 66.47
CA THR A 120 -90.65 -45.74 65.60
C THR A 120 -89.62 -46.87 65.71
N ARG A 121 -88.80 -47.04 64.67
CA ARG A 121 -87.75 -48.07 64.60
C ARG A 121 -86.59 -47.59 63.73
N VAL A 122 -85.35 -47.77 64.20
CA VAL A 122 -84.16 -47.61 63.36
C VAL A 122 -84.13 -48.72 62.31
N LEU A 123 -83.88 -48.36 61.05
CA LEU A 123 -83.72 -49.29 59.94
C LEU A 123 -82.27 -49.77 59.86
N ALA A 124 -82.08 -51.05 59.55
CA ALA A 124 -80.77 -51.57 59.16
C ALA A 124 -80.39 -51.12 57.74
N ALA A 125 -79.10 -51.10 57.42
CA ALA A 125 -78.57 -50.58 56.15
C ALA A 125 -79.03 -51.34 54.89
N ASN A 126 -79.67 -52.50 55.04
CA ASN A 126 -80.28 -53.29 53.96
C ASN A 126 -81.82 -53.12 53.87
N GLU A 127 -82.43 -52.30 54.73
CA GLU A 127 -83.88 -52.00 54.72
C GLU A 127 -84.23 -50.67 54.03
N TYR A 128 -83.21 -49.89 53.66
CA TYR A 128 -83.33 -48.68 52.86
C TYR A 128 -82.26 -48.65 51.77
N THR A 129 -82.49 -47.86 50.73
CA THR A 129 -81.48 -47.48 49.73
C THR A 129 -81.20 -45.98 49.83
N ILE A 130 -80.01 -45.57 49.40
CA ILE A 130 -79.67 -44.17 49.20
C ILE A 130 -79.39 -43.99 47.72
N THR A 131 -80.10 -43.07 47.08
CA THR A 131 -79.76 -42.60 45.74
C THR A 131 -78.61 -41.60 45.91
N ALA A 132 -77.42 -41.96 45.43
CA ALA A 132 -76.31 -41.03 45.36
C ALA A 132 -76.70 -39.81 44.51
N PRO A 133 -76.36 -38.59 44.94
CA PRO A 133 -76.57 -37.39 44.12
C PRO A 133 -75.59 -37.38 42.94
N ASP A 134 -75.81 -36.43 42.03
CA ASP A 134 -74.76 -35.98 41.12
C ASP A 134 -73.65 -35.31 41.95
N MET A 135 -72.42 -35.83 41.86
CA MET A 135 -71.25 -35.33 42.60
C MET A 135 -70.37 -34.39 41.76
N ASP A 136 -70.66 -34.25 40.45
CA ASP A 136 -69.86 -33.47 39.50
C ASP A 136 -70.32 -32.01 39.38
N VAL A 137 -71.28 -31.58 40.23
CA VAL A 137 -71.92 -30.26 40.17
C VAL A 137 -71.92 -29.58 41.55
N ALA A 138 -71.16 -28.50 41.72
CA ALA A 138 -71.14 -27.73 42.96
C ALA A 138 -72.49 -27.09 43.31
N GLY A 139 -72.81 -27.07 44.61
CA GLY A 139 -74.05 -26.52 45.16
C GLY A 139 -74.50 -27.23 46.43
N GLN A 140 -75.75 -26.98 46.85
CA GLN A 140 -76.43 -27.80 47.84
C GLN A 140 -77.34 -28.80 47.14
N VAL A 141 -77.12 -30.09 47.40
CA VAL A 141 -77.88 -31.18 46.76
C VAL A 141 -78.61 -32.01 47.81
N ASP A 142 -79.85 -32.40 47.51
CA ASP A 142 -80.67 -33.26 48.35
C ASP A 142 -80.39 -34.74 48.05
N VAL A 143 -79.77 -35.43 49.00
CA VAL A 143 -79.55 -36.89 48.94
C VAL A 143 -80.84 -37.59 49.31
N VAL A 144 -81.35 -38.47 48.45
CA VAL A 144 -82.64 -39.14 48.64
C VAL A 144 -82.44 -40.52 49.26
N VAL A 145 -83.07 -40.73 50.43
CA VAL A 145 -83.15 -42.02 51.12
C VAL A 145 -84.54 -42.61 50.87
N THR A 146 -84.59 -43.88 50.47
CA THR A 146 -85.85 -44.60 50.16
C THR A 146 -85.97 -45.87 50.97
N ALA A 147 -87.12 -46.12 51.59
CA ALA A 147 -87.46 -47.39 52.21
C ALA A 147 -88.90 -47.76 51.85
N GLY A 148 -89.10 -48.91 51.19
CA GLY A 148 -90.40 -49.30 50.67
C GLY A 148 -90.98 -48.25 49.73
N ASP A 149 -92.15 -47.68 50.08
CA ASP A 149 -92.82 -46.61 49.35
C ASP A 149 -92.58 -45.20 49.94
N LYS A 150 -91.71 -45.07 50.95
CA LYS A 150 -91.42 -43.80 51.64
C LYS A 150 -90.05 -43.27 51.26
N THR A 151 -89.98 -41.96 51.04
CA THR A 151 -88.75 -41.21 50.80
C THR A 151 -88.54 -40.13 51.87
N THR A 152 -87.28 -39.77 52.09
CA THR A 152 -86.87 -38.59 52.85
C THR A 152 -85.56 -38.08 52.25
N SER A 153 -85.16 -36.84 52.54
CA SER A 153 -83.90 -36.29 52.05
C SER A 153 -83.16 -35.47 53.10
N PHE A 154 -81.86 -35.35 52.91
CA PHE A 154 -80.98 -34.45 53.66
C PHE A 154 -80.02 -33.75 52.69
N LYS A 155 -79.48 -32.60 53.09
CA LYS A 155 -78.60 -31.81 52.23
C LYS A 155 -77.13 -32.11 52.48
N ILE A 156 -76.37 -32.22 51.40
CA ILE A 156 -74.90 -32.08 51.39
C ILE A 156 -74.52 -30.80 50.65
N THR A 157 -73.27 -30.37 50.80
CA THR A 157 -72.68 -29.25 50.04
C THR A 157 -71.50 -29.76 49.23
N ILE A 158 -71.55 -29.56 47.91
CA ILE A 158 -70.44 -29.83 46.98
C ILE A 158 -69.78 -28.49 46.66
N VAL A 159 -68.46 -28.42 46.80
CA VAL A 159 -67.63 -27.22 46.62
C VAL A 159 -66.86 -27.35 45.30
N SER A 160 -66.90 -26.31 44.46
CA SER A 160 -66.24 -26.35 43.16
C SER A 160 -64.72 -26.33 43.27
N VAL A 161 -64.05 -27.13 42.44
CA VAL A 161 -62.58 -27.27 42.46
C VAL A 161 -61.94 -26.27 41.48
N ASN A 162 -61.46 -25.15 42.02
CA ASN A 162 -60.67 -24.16 41.28
C ASN A 162 -59.19 -24.17 41.63
N VAL A 163 -58.35 -23.71 40.70
CA VAL A 163 -56.91 -23.45 40.91
C VAL A 163 -56.71 -22.26 41.86
N ILE A 164 -55.93 -22.46 42.92
CA ILE A 164 -55.51 -21.43 43.88
C ILE A 164 -54.22 -20.73 43.42
N SER A 165 -53.23 -21.49 42.97
CA SER A 165 -51.92 -20.97 42.54
C SER A 165 -51.19 -21.97 41.66
N ILE A 166 -50.23 -21.49 40.86
CA ILE A 166 -49.21 -22.36 40.22
C ILE A 166 -47.83 -22.04 40.78
N PHE A 167 -46.95 -23.04 40.77
CA PHE A 167 -45.56 -22.91 41.20
C PHE A 167 -44.65 -23.80 40.36
N VAL A 168 -43.40 -23.36 40.20
CA VAL A 168 -42.36 -24.13 39.51
C VAL A 168 -41.81 -25.16 40.48
N ALA A 169 -41.97 -26.45 40.15
CA ALA A 169 -41.42 -27.56 40.93
C ALA A 169 -39.95 -27.79 40.56
N LYS A 170 -39.62 -27.68 39.27
CA LYS A 170 -38.26 -27.76 38.72
C LYS A 170 -38.10 -26.70 37.63
N ALA A 171 -37.00 -25.94 37.67
CA ALA A 171 -36.65 -25.01 36.60
C ALA A 171 -36.16 -25.77 35.35
N PRO A 172 -36.19 -25.17 34.14
CA PRO A 172 -35.61 -25.79 32.96
C PRO A 172 -34.14 -26.15 33.19
N ASP A 173 -33.65 -27.20 32.51
CA ASP A 173 -32.26 -27.66 32.65
C ASP A 173 -31.23 -26.63 32.13
N LYS A 174 -31.69 -25.63 31.38
CA LYS A 174 -30.92 -24.48 30.90
C LYS A 174 -31.56 -23.17 31.37
N VAL A 175 -30.75 -22.27 31.97
CA VAL A 175 -31.18 -20.93 32.39
C VAL A 175 -30.22 -19.81 31.96
N GLU A 176 -29.12 -20.16 31.30
CA GLU A 176 -28.20 -19.23 30.63
C GLU A 176 -28.18 -19.49 29.12
N TYR A 177 -28.37 -18.45 28.32
CA TYR A 177 -28.49 -18.54 26.86
C TYR A 177 -27.55 -17.54 26.18
N GLU A 178 -27.11 -17.85 24.96
CA GLU A 178 -26.45 -16.86 24.10
C GLU A 178 -27.49 -15.91 23.46
N ARG A 179 -27.05 -14.78 22.91
CA ARG A 179 -27.95 -13.83 22.23
C ARG A 179 -28.61 -14.48 21.01
N ASN A 180 -29.92 -14.27 20.85
CA ASN A 180 -30.77 -14.87 19.80
C ASN A 180 -30.85 -16.41 19.84
N GLU A 181 -30.42 -17.06 20.92
CA GLU A 181 -30.61 -18.50 21.09
C GLU A 181 -32.08 -18.83 21.37
N GLU A 182 -32.53 -19.98 20.86
CA GLU A 182 -33.92 -20.45 21.03
C GLU A 182 -34.20 -20.84 22.49
N LEU A 183 -35.41 -20.53 22.97
CA LEU A 183 -35.81 -20.76 24.36
C LEU A 183 -36.17 -22.23 24.59
N ASP A 184 -35.16 -23.04 24.88
CA ASP A 184 -35.34 -24.41 25.36
C ASP A 184 -35.90 -24.42 26.79
N LEU A 185 -37.07 -25.05 26.99
CA LEU A 185 -37.74 -25.25 28.28
C LEU A 185 -37.66 -26.71 28.77
N THR A 186 -36.82 -27.55 28.16
CA THR A 186 -36.64 -28.94 28.56
C THR A 186 -36.30 -29.08 30.05
N GLY A 187 -36.98 -30.01 30.72
CA GLY A 187 -36.81 -30.27 32.15
C GLY A 187 -37.52 -29.28 33.08
N LEU A 188 -38.30 -28.33 32.56
CA LEU A 188 -39.26 -27.57 33.36
C LEU A 188 -40.32 -28.51 33.97
N GLU A 189 -40.71 -28.28 35.22
CA GLU A 189 -41.87 -28.91 35.86
C GLU A 189 -42.70 -27.82 36.57
N VAL A 190 -44.00 -27.71 36.25
CA VAL A 190 -44.91 -26.71 36.83
C VAL A 190 -46.16 -27.40 37.38
N ASN A 191 -46.44 -27.14 38.66
CA ASN A 191 -47.57 -27.72 39.36
C ASN A 191 -48.62 -26.66 39.73
N ALA A 192 -49.88 -27.05 39.74
CA ALA A 192 -51.00 -26.26 40.20
C ALA A 192 -51.55 -26.80 41.53
N LEU A 193 -51.78 -25.90 42.49
CA LEU A 193 -52.47 -26.19 43.75
C LEU A 193 -53.96 -25.92 43.58
N LEU A 194 -54.78 -26.92 43.86
CA LEU A 194 -56.24 -26.87 43.79
C LEU A 194 -56.86 -26.57 45.17
N SER A 195 -58.16 -26.23 45.17
CA SER A 195 -58.92 -25.82 46.38
C SER A 195 -59.38 -26.98 47.27
N ASN A 196 -59.23 -28.23 46.81
CA ASN A 196 -59.25 -29.46 47.61
C ASN A 196 -57.87 -29.79 48.25
N ALA A 197 -56.87 -28.90 48.08
CA ALA A 197 -55.46 -29.08 48.46
C ALA A 197 -54.69 -30.15 47.67
N GLU A 198 -55.25 -30.64 46.56
CA GLU A 198 -54.54 -31.49 45.59
C GLU A 198 -53.50 -30.67 44.80
N VAL A 199 -52.46 -31.36 44.34
CA VAL A 199 -51.40 -30.79 43.50
C VAL A 199 -51.34 -31.59 42.20
N ILE A 200 -51.62 -30.93 41.07
CA ILE A 200 -51.61 -31.53 39.73
C ILE A 200 -50.45 -30.98 38.89
N ASP A 201 -49.93 -31.80 37.99
CA ASP A 201 -48.96 -31.38 36.97
C ASP A 201 -49.70 -30.61 35.85
N VAL A 202 -49.16 -29.44 35.50
CA VAL A 202 -49.67 -28.55 34.45
C VAL A 202 -48.58 -28.14 33.46
N THR A 203 -47.45 -28.86 33.42
CA THR A 203 -46.26 -28.54 32.62
C THR A 203 -46.57 -28.42 31.12
N ASP A 204 -47.29 -29.38 30.54
CA ASP A 204 -47.72 -29.33 29.13
C ASP A 204 -48.85 -28.31 28.86
N GLN A 205 -49.39 -27.67 29.90
CA GLN A 205 -50.58 -26.81 29.84
C GLN A 205 -50.27 -25.33 30.13
N VAL A 206 -49.05 -24.99 30.56
CA VAL A 206 -48.65 -23.59 30.80
C VAL A 206 -48.31 -22.86 29.50
N VAL A 207 -48.85 -21.66 29.34
CA VAL A 207 -48.46 -20.74 28.27
C VAL A 207 -47.32 -19.86 28.77
N ALA A 208 -46.17 -19.98 28.11
CA ALA A 208 -45.01 -19.11 28.32
C ALA A 208 -45.18 -17.76 27.61
N SER A 209 -44.76 -16.67 28.26
CA SER A 209 -44.67 -15.35 27.63
C SER A 209 -43.49 -15.28 26.65
N GLU A 210 -43.64 -14.51 25.56
CA GLU A 210 -42.50 -14.10 24.74
C GLU A 210 -41.43 -13.38 25.60
N VAL A 211 -40.16 -13.63 25.29
CA VAL A 211 -39.01 -13.01 25.97
C VAL A 211 -38.07 -12.44 24.91
N ASP A 212 -37.62 -11.20 25.10
CA ASP A 212 -36.58 -10.60 24.25
C ASP A 212 -35.23 -11.29 24.47
N MET A 213 -34.87 -12.22 23.58
CA MET A 213 -33.56 -12.87 23.52
C MET A 213 -32.50 -12.06 22.74
N THR A 214 -32.86 -10.89 22.19
CA THR A 214 -31.98 -10.07 21.34
C THR A 214 -31.06 -9.14 22.14
N THR A 215 -31.45 -8.75 23.36
CA THR A 215 -30.59 -7.94 24.25
C THR A 215 -30.11 -8.74 25.46
N ALA A 216 -28.87 -8.51 25.88
CA ALA A 216 -28.23 -9.24 26.97
C ALA A 216 -28.73 -8.78 28.37
N GLY A 217 -28.56 -9.65 29.37
CA GLY A 217 -28.94 -9.42 30.76
C GLY A 217 -29.99 -10.42 31.27
N THR A 218 -30.41 -10.23 32.51
CA THR A 218 -31.47 -11.05 33.13
C THR A 218 -32.85 -10.72 32.55
N LYS A 219 -33.60 -11.75 32.21
CA LYS A 219 -34.96 -11.68 31.64
C LYS A 219 -35.95 -12.40 32.54
N THR A 220 -37.21 -11.99 32.50
CA THR A 220 -38.30 -12.63 33.24
C THR A 220 -39.21 -13.37 32.26
N LEU A 221 -39.25 -14.69 32.38
CA LEU A 221 -40.21 -15.57 31.71
C LEU A 221 -41.44 -15.70 32.60
N THR A 222 -42.63 -15.39 32.08
CA THR A 222 -43.91 -15.55 32.79
C THR A 222 -44.60 -16.80 32.28
N LEU A 223 -44.87 -17.75 33.16
CA LEU A 223 -45.65 -18.96 32.87
C LEU A 223 -47.08 -18.76 33.35
N THR A 224 -48.06 -19.09 32.53
CA THR A 224 -49.49 -18.82 32.78
C THR A 224 -50.33 -20.08 32.69
N TYR A 225 -51.18 -20.34 33.70
CA TYR A 225 -52.20 -21.39 33.68
C TYR A 225 -53.55 -20.81 34.12
N GLY A 226 -54.54 -20.85 33.23
CA GLY A 226 -55.84 -20.22 33.46
C GLY A 226 -55.70 -18.72 33.75
N ASN A 227 -55.93 -18.33 35.01
CA ASN A 227 -55.77 -16.96 35.51
C ASN A 227 -54.70 -16.83 36.62
N LYS A 228 -53.72 -17.74 36.65
CA LYS A 228 -52.58 -17.72 37.57
C LYS A 228 -51.27 -17.64 36.80
N THR A 229 -50.28 -16.96 37.37
CA THR A 229 -48.94 -16.80 36.78
C THR A 229 -47.85 -17.13 37.80
N VAL A 230 -46.70 -17.58 37.30
CA VAL A 230 -45.45 -17.71 38.05
C VAL A 230 -44.28 -17.31 37.16
N ASN A 231 -43.24 -16.72 37.74
CA ASN A 231 -42.12 -16.15 37.00
C ASN A 231 -40.84 -16.97 37.19
N ILE A 232 -40.07 -17.14 36.11
CA ILE A 232 -38.71 -17.69 36.11
C ILE A 232 -37.76 -16.61 35.59
N THR A 233 -36.56 -16.52 36.16
CA THR A 233 -35.48 -15.68 35.64
C THR A 233 -34.51 -16.49 34.79
N ILE A 234 -34.27 -16.06 33.56
CA ILE A 234 -33.19 -16.57 32.69
C ILE A 234 -32.17 -15.46 32.41
N THR A 235 -30.97 -15.81 32.00
CA THR A 235 -29.91 -14.83 31.66
C THR A 235 -29.45 -15.01 30.22
N VAL A 236 -29.63 -13.96 29.41
CA VAL A 236 -28.98 -13.85 28.10
C VAL A 236 -27.58 -13.27 28.33
N LYS A 237 -26.53 -14.00 27.96
CA LYS A 237 -25.15 -13.60 28.26
C LYS A 237 -24.75 -12.31 27.54
N VAL A 238 -23.84 -11.56 28.16
CA VAL A 238 -23.19 -10.41 27.53
C VAL A 238 -22.14 -10.94 26.54
N PRO A 239 -22.20 -10.61 25.24
CA PRO A 239 -21.22 -11.07 24.28
C PRO A 239 -19.81 -10.60 24.64
N THR A 240 -18.82 -11.46 24.41
CA THR A 240 -17.41 -11.14 24.69
C THR A 240 -16.66 -10.81 23.39
N PRO A 241 -15.78 -9.77 23.37
CA PRO A 241 -14.95 -9.49 22.21
C PRO A 241 -14.00 -10.65 21.90
N LEU A 242 -14.09 -11.23 20.70
CA LEU A 242 -13.22 -12.33 20.24
C LEU A 242 -11.98 -11.80 19.51
N GLU A 243 -12.17 -10.98 18.48
CA GLU A 243 -11.12 -10.41 17.65
C GLU A 243 -11.44 -8.95 17.29
N VAL A 244 -10.45 -8.23 16.75
CA VAL A 244 -10.62 -6.88 16.22
C VAL A 244 -10.62 -6.98 14.69
N VAL A 245 -11.50 -6.24 14.03
CA VAL A 245 -11.65 -6.22 12.57
C VAL A 245 -11.62 -4.79 12.04
N ILE A 246 -11.25 -4.66 10.77
CA ILE A 246 -11.38 -3.41 10.01
C ILE A 246 -12.70 -3.50 9.24
N LYS A 247 -13.66 -2.61 9.52
CA LYS A 247 -14.93 -2.48 8.78
C LYS A 247 -14.73 -1.68 7.49
N SER A 248 -13.94 -0.61 7.58
CA SER A 248 -13.56 0.25 6.45
C SER A 248 -12.07 0.54 6.54
N PHE A 249 -11.34 0.32 5.44
CA PHE A 249 -9.94 0.71 5.32
C PHE A 249 -9.81 2.24 5.18
N PRO A 250 -8.64 2.82 5.46
CA PRO A 250 -8.44 4.26 5.24
C PRO A 250 -8.72 4.65 3.78
N THR A 251 -9.26 5.85 3.55
CA THR A 251 -9.54 6.39 2.21
C THR A 251 -8.31 6.44 1.31
N LYS A 252 -7.12 6.53 1.92
CA LYS A 252 -5.82 6.52 1.25
C LYS A 252 -4.93 5.42 1.82
N THR A 253 -4.54 4.47 0.98
CA THR A 253 -3.61 3.37 1.30
C THR A 253 -2.34 3.40 0.43
N TYR A 254 -2.22 4.39 -0.46
CA TYR A 254 -1.09 4.59 -1.38
C TYR A 254 -0.51 5.99 -1.15
N TYR A 255 0.78 6.10 -0.82
CA TYR A 255 1.44 7.33 -0.39
C TYR A 255 2.73 7.60 -1.16
N ASN A 256 3.14 8.86 -1.27
CA ASN A 256 4.51 9.20 -1.69
C ASN A 256 5.48 9.12 -0.50
N ILE A 257 6.79 8.98 -0.76
CA ILE A 257 7.82 9.04 0.30
C ILE A 257 7.71 10.39 1.04
N GLY A 258 7.69 10.33 2.38
CA GLY A 258 7.58 11.50 3.25
C GLY A 258 6.21 12.18 3.28
N GLU A 259 5.19 11.63 2.61
CA GLU A 259 3.83 12.14 2.69
C GLU A 259 3.21 11.86 4.06
N ALA A 260 2.48 12.81 4.64
CA ALA A 260 1.85 12.63 5.95
C ALA A 260 0.80 11.47 5.93
N PRO A 261 0.89 10.49 6.86
CA PRO A 261 -0.07 9.38 6.92
C PRO A 261 -1.46 9.84 7.37
N SER A 262 -2.52 9.19 6.88
CA SER A 262 -3.92 9.51 7.23
C SER A 262 -4.70 8.27 7.68
N ASN A 263 -5.47 8.43 8.75
CA ASN A 263 -6.43 7.44 9.25
C ASN A 263 -7.88 7.77 8.84
N GLU A 264 -8.08 8.72 7.91
CA GLU A 264 -9.41 9.10 7.44
C GLU A 264 -10.15 7.89 6.82
N GLY A 265 -11.42 7.68 7.18
CA GLY A 265 -12.23 6.54 6.72
C GLY A 265 -11.89 5.18 7.36
N LEU A 266 -10.92 5.10 8.28
CA LEU A 266 -10.63 3.89 9.03
C LEU A 266 -11.72 3.61 10.08
N GLU A 267 -12.54 2.59 9.84
CA GLU A 267 -13.48 2.06 10.84
C GLU A 267 -12.97 0.72 11.40
N VAL A 268 -12.96 0.61 12.72
CA VAL A 268 -12.48 -0.56 13.46
C VAL A 268 -13.59 -1.03 14.39
N ALA A 269 -13.80 -2.35 14.49
CA ALA A 269 -14.79 -2.93 15.40
C ALA A 269 -14.23 -4.13 16.17
N TYR A 270 -14.78 -4.44 17.33
CA TYR A 270 -14.70 -5.79 17.88
C TYR A 270 -15.71 -6.68 17.16
N LYS A 271 -15.30 -7.91 16.84
CA LYS A 271 -16.21 -9.00 16.50
C LYS A 271 -16.52 -9.76 17.78
N MET A 272 -17.80 -9.86 18.11
CA MET A 272 -18.30 -10.37 19.38
C MET A 272 -18.60 -11.88 19.29
N SER A 273 -18.77 -12.53 20.44
CA SER A 273 -18.98 -13.99 20.52
C SER A 273 -20.28 -14.50 19.88
N ASP A 274 -21.26 -13.61 19.66
CA ASP A 274 -22.52 -13.87 18.95
C ASP A 274 -22.44 -13.53 17.45
N GLY A 275 -21.25 -13.18 16.93
CA GLY A 275 -21.05 -12.76 15.54
C GLY A 275 -21.43 -11.31 15.24
N THR A 276 -21.91 -10.53 16.22
CA THR A 276 -22.17 -9.09 16.04
C THR A 276 -20.88 -8.27 16.03
N PHE A 277 -20.96 -7.02 15.57
CA PHE A 277 -19.84 -6.07 15.57
C PHE A 277 -20.14 -4.88 16.49
N GLU A 278 -19.16 -4.51 17.32
CA GLU A 278 -19.20 -3.34 18.21
C GLU A 278 -18.12 -2.34 17.77
N ASP A 279 -18.52 -1.14 17.34
CA ASP A 279 -17.62 -0.14 16.77
C ASP A 279 -16.68 0.45 17.83
N ILE A 280 -15.38 0.45 17.55
CA ILE A 280 -14.34 1.01 18.42
C ILE A 280 -14.09 2.47 17.99
N PRO A 281 -14.32 3.47 18.86
CA PRO A 281 -14.00 4.86 18.55
C PRO A 281 -12.49 5.04 18.35
N SER A 282 -12.07 6.09 17.64
CA SER A 282 -10.66 6.38 17.35
C SER A 282 -9.79 6.65 18.59
N SER A 283 -10.39 6.89 19.75
CA SER A 283 -9.73 6.96 21.07
C SER A 283 -9.56 5.59 21.77
N GLY A 284 -10.18 4.53 21.25
CA GLY A 284 -10.16 3.17 21.79
C GLY A 284 -9.14 2.23 21.13
N TYR A 285 -8.40 2.69 20.13
CA TYR A 285 -7.33 1.95 19.47
C TYR A 285 -6.09 2.83 19.21
N VAL A 286 -4.95 2.19 18.98
CA VAL A 286 -3.67 2.82 18.62
C VAL A 286 -3.21 2.27 17.27
N VAL A 287 -2.69 3.15 16.41
CA VAL A 287 -2.19 2.83 15.08
C VAL A 287 -0.67 2.80 15.09
N ASN A 288 -0.06 1.62 14.90
CA ASN A 288 1.39 1.41 14.93
C ASN A 288 1.93 1.03 13.54
N GLY A 289 3.16 1.40 13.23
CA GLY A 289 3.84 1.04 11.96
C GLY A 289 3.47 1.90 10.75
N PHE A 290 2.63 2.93 10.91
CA PHE A 290 2.22 3.83 9.83
C PHE A 290 3.33 4.88 9.57
N THR A 291 4.31 4.51 8.73
CA THR A 291 5.42 5.36 8.27
C THR A 291 5.43 5.43 6.74
N THR A 292 5.83 6.59 6.20
CA THR A 292 6.03 6.85 4.76
C THR A 292 7.50 7.17 4.44
N ASP A 293 8.42 6.99 5.39
CA ASP A 293 9.82 7.44 5.30
C ASP A 293 10.66 6.66 4.27
N THR A 294 10.17 5.50 3.83
CA THR A 294 10.86 4.59 2.90
C THR A 294 9.87 3.93 1.94
N PRO A 295 10.25 3.60 0.69
CA PRO A 295 9.36 3.00 -0.29
C PRO A 295 9.02 1.53 -0.01
N GLY A 296 8.03 1.00 -0.74
CA GLY A 296 7.54 -0.37 -0.67
C GLY A 296 6.29 -0.53 0.21
N GLN A 297 5.82 -1.76 0.37
CA GLN A 297 4.72 -2.06 1.30
C GLN A 297 5.15 -1.82 2.76
N LYS A 298 4.25 -1.30 3.58
CA LYS A 298 4.41 -1.17 5.04
C LYS A 298 3.22 -1.80 5.73
N GLU A 299 3.48 -2.58 6.78
CA GLU A 299 2.47 -3.22 7.60
C GLU A 299 2.05 -2.27 8.73
N VAL A 300 0.78 -1.89 8.73
CA VAL A 300 0.17 -1.07 9.78
C VAL A 300 -0.60 -1.98 10.73
N THR A 301 -0.31 -1.89 12.02
CA THR A 301 -0.95 -2.69 13.07
C THR A 301 -1.85 -1.80 13.93
N ILE A 302 -3.16 -2.08 13.90
CA ILE A 302 -4.14 -1.52 14.82
C ILE A 302 -4.12 -2.36 16.10
N VAL A 303 -4.01 -1.72 17.26
CA VAL A 303 -4.07 -2.38 18.58
C VAL A 303 -5.19 -1.76 19.41
N ALA A 304 -6.08 -2.58 19.94
CA ALA A 304 -7.22 -2.14 20.76
C ALA A 304 -7.15 -2.70 22.20
N GLY A 305 -8.20 -2.44 22.97
CA GLY A 305 -8.35 -2.90 24.36
C GLY A 305 -8.17 -4.42 24.51
N GLY A 306 -7.57 -4.82 25.64
CA GLY A 306 -7.29 -6.22 25.94
C GLY A 306 -6.17 -6.84 25.08
N GLY A 307 -5.36 -6.04 24.39
CA GLY A 307 -4.20 -6.50 23.62
C GLY A 307 -4.53 -7.16 22.28
N LYS A 308 -5.79 -7.05 21.82
CA LYS A 308 -6.21 -7.54 20.50
C LYS A 308 -5.68 -6.61 19.40
N SER A 309 -5.31 -7.18 18.25
CA SER A 309 -4.77 -6.41 17.13
C SER A 309 -5.21 -6.95 15.77
N VAL A 310 -5.34 -6.05 14.79
CA VAL A 310 -5.57 -6.37 13.37
C VAL A 310 -4.56 -5.61 12.51
N LYS A 311 -4.25 -6.14 11.33
CA LYS A 311 -3.20 -5.63 10.44
C LYS A 311 -3.73 -5.33 9.04
N PHE A 312 -3.19 -4.31 8.41
CA PHE A 312 -3.37 -4.03 6.99
C PHE A 312 -2.07 -3.47 6.38
N ASN A 313 -1.98 -3.48 5.05
CA ASN A 313 -0.82 -2.93 4.35
C ASN A 313 -1.17 -1.61 3.67
N ILE A 314 -0.25 -0.66 3.76
CA ILE A 314 -0.17 0.50 2.85
C ILE A 314 0.95 0.27 1.85
N TYR A 315 0.96 1.04 0.77
CA TYR A 315 2.05 1.09 -0.20
C TYR A 315 2.65 2.50 -0.25
N VAL A 316 3.96 2.60 -0.08
CA VAL A 316 4.72 3.84 -0.27
C VAL A 316 5.41 3.76 -1.63
N ALA A 317 5.08 4.67 -2.54
CA ALA A 317 5.66 4.74 -3.86
C ALA A 317 7.17 5.02 -3.79
N GLY A 318 7.97 4.17 -4.45
CA GLY A 318 9.32 4.56 -4.82
C GLY A 318 9.30 5.68 -5.88
N PRO A 319 10.47 6.30 -6.16
CA PRO A 319 10.61 7.10 -7.38
C PRO A 319 10.19 6.24 -8.58
N VAL A 320 9.35 6.77 -9.46
CA VAL A 320 8.78 6.00 -10.57
C VAL A 320 9.88 5.76 -11.62
N THR A 321 10.45 4.55 -11.61
CA THR A 321 11.50 4.15 -12.55
C THR A 321 10.89 3.80 -13.91
N TYR A 322 11.00 4.70 -14.87
CA TYR A 322 10.65 4.43 -16.27
C TYR A 322 11.84 3.83 -17.02
N THR A 323 11.64 2.72 -17.71
CA THR A 323 12.63 2.21 -18.67
C THR A 323 12.46 2.95 -20.00
N TYR A 324 13.24 4.02 -20.21
CA TYR A 324 13.38 4.63 -21.53
C TYR A 324 14.11 3.64 -22.44
N ASN A 325 13.50 3.31 -23.58
CA ASN A 325 14.08 2.43 -24.59
C ASN A 325 14.36 3.27 -25.83
N ASP A 326 15.65 3.44 -26.15
CA ASP A 326 16.14 4.25 -27.27
C ASP A 326 16.95 3.39 -28.26
N TYR A 327 17.33 3.94 -29.40
CA TYR A 327 18.15 3.25 -30.40
C TYR A 327 19.20 4.18 -31.03
N THR A 328 20.44 3.69 -31.15
CA THR A 328 21.43 4.36 -32.01
C THR A 328 21.14 4.00 -33.47
N THR A 329 21.22 4.99 -34.38
CA THR A 329 20.97 4.74 -35.81
C THR A 329 22.16 4.05 -36.50
N VAL A 330 23.35 4.17 -35.92
CA VAL A 330 24.57 3.43 -36.32
C VAL A 330 25.16 2.78 -35.06
N SER A 331 25.83 1.63 -35.19
CA SER A 331 26.57 1.04 -34.06
C SER A 331 27.89 1.77 -33.86
N PRO A 332 28.28 2.18 -32.64
CA PRO A 332 29.57 2.79 -32.38
C PRO A 332 30.73 1.84 -32.72
N SER A 333 31.89 2.43 -33.00
CA SER A 333 33.11 1.71 -33.37
C SER A 333 33.86 1.17 -32.15
N ASN A 334 33.81 1.91 -31.03
CA ASN A 334 34.43 1.56 -29.76
C ASN A 334 33.66 2.17 -28.58
N TRP A 335 33.79 1.57 -27.39
CA TRP A 335 33.19 2.04 -26.13
C TRP A 335 34.31 2.42 -25.14
N ASN A 336 35.20 3.34 -25.52
CA ASN A 336 36.40 3.66 -24.73
C ASN A 336 36.72 5.16 -24.69
N GLU A 337 36.63 5.76 -23.51
CA GLU A 337 36.93 7.17 -23.24
C GLU A 337 38.33 7.62 -23.71
N LEU A 338 39.30 6.72 -23.75
CA LEU A 338 40.67 7.05 -24.16
C LEU A 338 40.84 7.18 -25.68
N THR A 339 39.93 6.59 -26.47
CA THR A 339 40.13 6.35 -27.92
C THR A 339 38.96 6.69 -28.82
N TYR A 340 37.79 7.07 -28.30
CA TYR A 340 36.62 7.40 -29.13
C TYR A 340 36.93 8.52 -30.12
N GLN A 341 36.44 8.42 -31.37
CA GLN A 341 36.81 9.38 -32.43
C GLN A 341 35.61 10.11 -33.02
N ASP A 342 34.45 9.47 -33.13
CA ASP A 342 33.27 10.04 -33.77
C ASP A 342 32.11 10.36 -32.80
N ASN A 343 31.09 11.05 -33.32
CA ASN A 343 29.89 11.43 -32.58
C ASN A 343 29.01 10.22 -32.21
N ASN A 344 29.17 9.08 -32.90
CA ASN A 344 28.36 7.88 -32.71
C ASN A 344 28.91 7.02 -31.56
N ASP A 345 30.23 6.93 -31.40
CA ASP A 345 30.88 6.44 -30.17
C ASP A 345 30.33 7.20 -28.94
N THR A 346 30.38 8.54 -29.02
CA THR A 346 29.99 9.47 -27.94
C THR A 346 28.54 9.26 -27.46
N GLN A 347 27.62 8.80 -28.32
CA GLN A 347 26.22 8.54 -27.92
C GLN A 347 26.10 7.55 -26.77
N ILE A 348 26.93 6.50 -26.75
CA ILE A 348 26.91 5.49 -25.69
C ILE A 348 27.81 5.89 -24.52
N MET A 349 28.92 6.59 -24.76
CA MET A 349 29.79 7.12 -23.68
C MET A 349 28.99 8.00 -22.69
N ASN A 350 28.07 8.84 -23.19
CA ASN A 350 27.19 9.67 -22.37
C ASN A 350 26.25 8.90 -21.41
N TYR A 351 26.06 7.58 -21.62
CA TYR A 351 25.22 6.73 -20.77
C TYR A 351 26.02 5.76 -19.87
N ILE A 352 27.30 5.55 -20.14
CA ILE A 352 28.18 4.64 -19.36
C ILE A 352 29.27 5.36 -18.57
N SER A 353 29.51 6.64 -18.85
CA SER A 353 30.36 7.52 -18.05
C SER A 353 29.63 8.11 -16.83
N GLY A 354 30.38 8.63 -15.86
CA GLY A 354 29.83 9.27 -14.67
C GLY A 354 30.68 10.45 -14.22
N SER A 355 30.02 11.58 -13.96
CA SER A 355 30.67 12.80 -13.45
C SER A 355 30.95 12.73 -11.95
N PHE A 356 31.89 13.55 -11.47
CA PHE A 356 32.01 13.81 -10.02
C PHE A 356 30.80 14.59 -9.49
N PHE A 357 30.41 15.63 -10.21
CA PHE A 357 29.28 16.52 -9.95
C PHE A 357 28.73 17.06 -11.29
N SER A 358 27.48 17.48 -11.30
CA SER A 358 26.77 18.08 -12.43
C SER A 358 26.12 19.40 -12.04
N PHE A 359 25.86 20.28 -13.01
CA PHE A 359 25.21 21.57 -12.79
C PHE A 359 23.79 21.56 -13.39
N ASP A 360 22.80 21.75 -12.52
CA ASP A 360 21.39 21.93 -12.84
C ASP A 360 21.13 23.44 -12.92
N PHE A 361 21.06 23.98 -14.14
CA PHE A 361 20.99 25.43 -14.39
C PHE A 361 19.55 25.95 -14.28
N GLU A 362 19.38 27.11 -13.65
CA GLU A 362 18.10 27.81 -13.63
C GLU A 362 17.88 28.52 -14.97
N PHE A 363 16.70 28.34 -15.55
CA PHE A 363 16.30 28.99 -16.80
C PHE A 363 15.19 30.02 -16.56
N ASP A 364 15.27 31.16 -17.25
CA ASP A 364 14.22 32.17 -17.25
C ASP A 364 13.05 31.81 -18.18
N SER A 365 12.01 32.66 -18.22
CA SER A 365 10.84 32.48 -19.07
C SER A 365 11.11 32.58 -20.59
N GLU A 366 12.34 32.90 -21.00
CA GLU A 366 12.81 32.91 -22.39
C GLU A 366 13.77 31.74 -22.68
N ASN A 367 13.88 30.77 -21.76
CA ASN A 367 14.81 29.63 -21.77
C ASN A 367 16.30 30.04 -21.79
N LYS A 368 16.67 31.16 -21.16
CA LYS A 368 18.06 31.58 -20.98
C LYS A 368 18.55 31.23 -19.57
N ILE A 369 19.82 30.84 -19.46
CA ILE A 369 20.45 30.54 -18.17
C ILE A 369 20.50 31.82 -17.32
N VAL A 370 19.97 31.75 -16.10
CA VAL A 370 20.02 32.83 -15.11
C VAL A 370 21.48 33.02 -14.64
N PRO A 371 22.08 34.22 -14.73
CA PRO A 371 23.48 34.42 -14.33
C PRO A 371 23.73 34.11 -12.84
N GLY A 372 24.39 32.98 -12.58
CA GLY A 372 24.64 32.46 -11.22
C GLY A 372 23.48 31.64 -10.63
N GLY A 373 22.37 31.47 -11.35
CA GLY A 373 21.30 30.55 -11.00
C GLY A 373 21.66 29.13 -11.45
N TYR A 374 22.18 28.32 -10.52
CA TYR A 374 22.40 26.89 -10.71
C TYR A 374 22.46 26.16 -9.37
N LYS A 375 22.14 24.87 -9.40
CA LYS A 375 22.33 23.91 -8.32
C LYS A 375 23.46 22.94 -8.70
N VAL A 376 24.32 22.62 -7.73
CA VAL A 376 25.34 21.57 -7.88
C VAL A 376 24.74 20.25 -7.40
N ASP A 377 24.64 19.27 -8.29
CA ASP A 377 24.27 17.90 -7.94
C ASP A 377 25.54 17.05 -7.82
N TYR A 378 25.76 16.49 -6.63
CA TYR A 378 26.94 15.71 -6.33
C TYR A 378 26.71 14.23 -6.68
N ASN A 379 27.21 13.77 -7.83
CA ASN A 379 26.96 12.41 -8.31
C ASN A 379 27.90 11.40 -7.63
N ALA A 380 29.22 11.58 -7.72
CA ALA A 380 30.23 10.71 -7.10
C ALA A 380 30.94 11.35 -5.88
N VAL A 381 30.84 12.66 -5.70
CA VAL A 381 31.38 13.37 -4.52
C VAL A 381 30.29 13.75 -3.52
N THR A 382 30.67 14.47 -2.46
CA THR A 382 29.81 15.02 -1.41
C THR A 382 30.12 16.48 -1.07
N THR A 383 31.29 16.97 -1.46
CA THR A 383 31.67 18.39 -1.39
C THR A 383 32.43 18.78 -2.66
N LEU A 384 32.31 20.06 -3.06
CA LEU A 384 33.20 20.74 -3.99
C LEU A 384 33.63 22.05 -3.33
N GLU A 385 34.93 22.21 -3.14
CA GLU A 385 35.55 23.32 -2.40
C GLU A 385 36.62 23.96 -3.30
N ASP A 386 36.51 25.26 -3.57
CA ASP A 386 37.61 26.03 -4.15
C ASP A 386 38.64 26.30 -3.06
N VAL A 387 39.84 25.74 -3.23
CA VAL A 387 40.98 25.83 -2.31
C VAL A 387 42.13 26.63 -2.92
N THR A 388 41.89 27.40 -3.99
CA THR A 388 42.91 28.20 -4.68
C THR A 388 43.74 29.06 -3.73
N ALA A 389 43.11 29.67 -2.73
CA ALA A 389 43.78 30.51 -1.75
C ALA A 389 44.78 29.75 -0.84
N ASP A 390 44.60 28.44 -0.65
CA ASP A 390 45.52 27.60 0.15
C ASP A 390 46.79 27.22 -0.63
N PHE A 391 46.77 27.36 -1.97
CA PHE A 391 47.88 26.99 -2.87
C PHE A 391 48.47 28.19 -3.64
N ALA A 392 47.96 29.40 -3.44
CA ALA A 392 48.38 30.59 -4.17
C ALA A 392 49.88 30.90 -3.97
N GLY A 393 50.65 30.74 -5.05
CA GLY A 393 52.11 30.91 -5.04
C GLY A 393 52.93 29.65 -4.71
N GLU A 394 52.29 28.49 -4.48
CA GLU A 394 53.00 27.22 -4.30
C GLU A 394 53.54 26.70 -5.64
N ALA A 395 54.86 26.63 -5.75
CA ALA A 395 55.57 26.35 -7.01
C ALA A 395 55.25 24.95 -7.58
N ASP A 396 54.99 23.95 -6.73
CA ASP A 396 54.66 22.58 -7.14
C ASP A 396 53.29 22.47 -7.87
N TYR A 397 52.45 23.51 -7.82
CA TYR A 397 51.10 23.54 -8.39
C TYR A 397 50.85 24.68 -9.39
N ALA A 398 51.83 25.57 -9.59
CA ALA A 398 51.78 26.73 -10.48
C ALA A 398 50.56 27.67 -10.32
N VAL A 399 49.88 27.64 -9.17
CA VAL A 399 48.78 28.57 -8.87
C VAL A 399 49.36 29.98 -8.71
N PRO A 400 48.92 30.99 -9.48
CA PRO A 400 49.51 32.33 -9.41
C PRO A 400 49.39 32.92 -8.00
N ALA A 401 50.44 33.61 -7.51
CA ALA A 401 50.45 34.20 -6.17
C ALA A 401 49.40 35.29 -5.92
N ALA A 402 48.72 35.77 -6.97
CA ALA A 402 47.59 36.69 -6.90
C ALA A 402 46.21 36.02 -7.11
N ALA A 403 46.17 34.71 -7.36
CA ALA A 403 44.93 33.97 -7.57
C ALA A 403 44.20 33.74 -6.23
N THR A 404 42.89 33.99 -6.22
CA THR A 404 42.03 33.84 -5.01
C THR A 404 40.93 32.80 -5.18
N LYS A 405 40.71 32.31 -6.41
CA LYS A 405 39.70 31.33 -6.82
C LYS A 405 40.04 30.79 -8.22
N GLY A 406 39.50 29.63 -8.59
CA GLY A 406 39.48 29.10 -9.95
C GLY A 406 40.64 28.17 -10.37
N TYR A 407 41.66 27.95 -9.55
CA TYR A 407 42.86 27.19 -9.93
C TYR A 407 43.07 25.88 -9.18
N ALA A 408 42.49 25.70 -7.99
CA ALA A 408 42.63 24.47 -7.22
C ALA A 408 41.30 24.10 -6.57
N TYR A 409 40.77 22.93 -6.90
CA TYR A 409 39.54 22.39 -6.31
C TYR A 409 39.82 21.13 -5.49
N LYS A 410 39.12 21.01 -4.36
CA LYS A 410 39.11 19.85 -3.47
C LYS A 410 37.70 19.28 -3.42
N PHE A 411 37.58 17.96 -3.47
CA PHE A 411 36.30 17.27 -3.39
C PHE A 411 36.40 16.00 -2.54
N THR A 412 35.28 15.66 -1.89
CA THR A 412 35.20 14.49 -1.00
C THR A 412 34.37 13.39 -1.67
N LEU A 413 34.99 12.29 -2.11
CA LEU A 413 34.28 11.14 -2.68
C LEU A 413 33.22 10.59 -1.74
N ARG A 414 32.11 10.07 -2.30
CA ARG A 414 31.15 9.25 -1.55
C ARG A 414 31.81 7.97 -1.03
N ASN A 415 31.31 7.46 0.10
CA ASN A 415 31.83 6.25 0.75
C ASN A 415 31.18 4.93 0.28
N ASP A 416 30.25 5.00 -0.67
CA ASP A 416 29.51 3.85 -1.21
C ASP A 416 29.92 3.46 -2.65
N LEU A 417 30.81 4.23 -3.29
CA LEU A 417 31.33 3.95 -4.63
C LEU A 417 32.07 2.61 -4.71
N LYS A 418 31.67 1.77 -5.66
CA LYS A 418 32.26 0.44 -5.90
C LYS A 418 32.28 0.13 -7.39
N TRP A 419 33.26 -0.65 -7.81
CA TRP A 419 33.25 -1.37 -9.06
C TRP A 419 32.22 -2.52 -9.03
N ASP A 420 31.89 -3.10 -10.19
CA ASP A 420 30.89 -4.17 -10.32
C ASP A 420 31.21 -5.46 -9.53
N ASP A 421 32.49 -5.69 -9.19
CA ASP A 421 32.93 -6.79 -8.33
C ASP A 421 32.72 -6.51 -6.82
N GLY A 422 32.27 -5.30 -6.46
CA GLY A 422 32.09 -4.81 -5.10
C GLY A 422 33.32 -4.14 -4.48
N THR A 423 34.44 -4.05 -5.18
CA THR A 423 35.67 -3.38 -4.72
C THR A 423 35.45 -1.87 -4.62
N ALA A 424 35.73 -1.28 -3.45
CA ALA A 424 35.49 0.15 -3.21
C ALA A 424 36.48 1.06 -3.96
N ILE A 425 35.90 2.06 -4.66
CA ILE A 425 36.63 3.08 -5.44
C ILE A 425 37.19 4.15 -4.50
N LYS A 426 38.40 4.63 -4.79
CA LYS A 426 39.17 5.58 -3.96
C LYS A 426 39.74 6.73 -4.79
N ALA A 427 40.26 7.75 -4.10
CA ALA A 427 40.91 8.88 -4.76
C ALA A 427 42.17 8.44 -5.55
N GLU A 428 42.89 7.44 -5.05
CA GLU A 428 44.03 6.82 -5.73
C GLU A 428 43.66 6.22 -7.09
N ASP A 429 42.46 5.67 -7.24
CA ASP A 429 42.04 5.02 -8.48
C ASP A 429 41.83 6.05 -9.59
N PHE A 430 41.22 7.21 -9.27
CA PHE A 430 41.09 8.34 -10.21
C PHE A 430 42.44 8.99 -10.55
N VAL A 431 43.36 9.08 -9.59
CA VAL A 431 44.75 9.53 -9.84
C VAL A 431 45.44 8.60 -10.84
N TYR A 432 45.30 7.28 -10.66
CA TYR A 432 45.85 6.27 -11.57
C TYR A 432 45.23 6.34 -12.97
N THR A 433 43.90 6.44 -13.09
CA THR A 433 43.23 6.60 -14.39
C THR A 433 43.75 7.83 -15.15
N MET A 434 43.97 8.96 -14.48
CA MET A 434 44.51 10.17 -15.11
C MET A 434 45.98 10.00 -15.52
N GLN A 435 46.79 9.28 -14.73
CA GLN A 435 48.18 8.95 -15.07
C GLN A 435 48.28 8.04 -16.31
N GLU A 436 47.36 7.08 -16.46
CA GLU A 436 47.30 6.20 -17.64
C GLU A 436 46.69 6.91 -18.87
N GLN A 437 45.71 7.80 -18.67
CA GLN A 437 45.15 8.62 -19.74
C GLN A 437 46.19 9.59 -20.34
N LEU A 438 47.08 10.14 -19.51
CA LEU A 438 48.17 11.01 -19.94
C LEU A 438 49.51 10.27 -20.18
N ASN A 439 49.52 8.94 -20.30
CA ASN A 439 50.75 8.15 -20.32
C ASN A 439 51.58 8.32 -21.63
N PRO A 440 52.87 8.74 -21.54
CA PRO A 440 53.77 8.90 -22.70
C PRO A 440 54.04 7.65 -23.53
N LEU A 441 53.72 6.45 -23.02
CA LEU A 441 53.87 5.21 -23.77
C LEU A 441 52.68 4.94 -24.71
N PHE A 442 51.53 5.58 -24.49
CA PHE A 442 50.30 5.31 -25.24
C PHE A 442 49.87 6.46 -26.15
N TYR A 443 50.23 7.71 -25.84
CA TYR A 443 49.80 8.90 -26.58
C TYR A 443 48.28 8.88 -26.87
N ASN A 444 47.46 8.63 -25.83
CA ASN A 444 46.02 8.41 -25.99
C ASN A 444 45.37 9.59 -26.74
N TYR A 445 44.55 9.27 -27.73
CA TYR A 445 43.94 10.27 -28.63
C TYR A 445 43.18 11.37 -27.88
N ARG A 446 42.54 11.04 -26.75
CA ARG A 446 41.76 11.95 -25.90
C ARG A 446 42.53 12.60 -24.75
N ALA A 447 43.86 12.49 -24.72
CA ALA A 447 44.68 13.20 -23.74
C ALA A 447 44.64 14.73 -23.94
N ASP A 448 44.38 15.19 -25.18
CA ASP A 448 44.18 16.58 -25.56
C ASP A 448 43.13 17.31 -24.71
N SER A 449 42.08 16.58 -24.33
CA SER A 449 40.91 17.06 -23.61
C SER A 449 41.23 17.51 -22.17
N PHE A 450 42.45 17.22 -21.69
CA PHE A 450 42.98 17.60 -20.38
C PHE A 450 44.07 18.68 -20.41
N TYR A 451 44.44 19.18 -21.60
CA TYR A 451 45.39 20.29 -21.73
C TYR A 451 45.08 21.30 -22.86
N ASN A 452 44.06 21.06 -23.68
CA ASN A 452 43.67 21.88 -24.85
C ASN A 452 42.14 22.05 -24.97
N SER A 453 41.45 22.04 -23.83
CA SER A 453 39.99 22.11 -23.71
C SER A 453 39.62 22.83 -22.40
N SER A 454 38.33 22.93 -22.04
CA SER A 454 37.88 23.60 -20.80
C SER A 454 38.42 22.98 -19.51
N THR A 455 38.83 21.71 -19.53
CA THR A 455 39.32 20.96 -18.35
C THR A 455 40.85 20.89 -18.35
N VAL A 456 41.53 22.03 -18.26
CA VAL A 456 43.01 22.09 -18.26
C VAL A 456 43.59 21.64 -16.91
N ILE A 457 44.12 20.43 -16.87
CA ILE A 457 44.95 19.95 -15.75
C ILE A 457 46.36 20.51 -15.91
N HIS A 458 46.87 21.19 -14.88
CA HIS A 458 48.21 21.80 -14.93
C HIS A 458 49.30 20.77 -15.24
N ASN A 459 50.23 21.14 -16.12
CA ASN A 459 51.36 20.33 -16.59
C ASN A 459 51.01 19.00 -17.31
N ALA A 460 49.73 18.74 -17.60
CA ALA A 460 49.29 17.48 -18.24
C ALA A 460 49.92 17.25 -19.63
N LYS A 461 50.11 18.32 -20.41
CA LYS A 461 50.79 18.27 -21.72
C LYS A 461 52.25 17.85 -21.61
N ASN A 462 53.00 18.49 -20.72
CA ASN A 462 54.41 18.20 -20.47
C ASN A 462 54.62 16.82 -19.85
N TYR A 463 53.61 16.31 -19.12
CA TYR A 463 53.59 14.93 -18.66
C TYR A 463 53.42 13.97 -19.85
N LEU A 464 52.45 14.19 -20.74
CA LEU A 464 52.19 13.35 -21.92
C LEU A 464 53.37 13.28 -22.91
N TYR A 465 53.99 14.42 -23.21
CA TYR A 465 55.14 14.50 -24.12
C TYR A 465 56.49 14.32 -23.41
N GLN A 466 56.51 13.75 -22.19
CA GLN A 466 57.75 13.57 -21.43
C GLN A 466 58.68 12.56 -22.11
N GLY A 467 59.74 13.08 -22.73
CA GLY A 467 60.73 12.28 -23.47
C GLY A 467 60.43 12.10 -24.95
N SER A 468 59.46 12.84 -25.50
CA SER A 468 59.37 13.09 -26.94
C SER A 468 60.46 14.08 -27.37
N GLU A 469 60.97 13.96 -28.60
CA GLU A 469 61.72 15.02 -29.30
C GLU A 469 60.91 15.47 -30.51
N GLY A 470 60.64 16.76 -30.71
CA GLY A 470 59.72 17.21 -31.77
C GLY A 470 59.45 18.71 -31.87
N TYR A 471 58.69 19.10 -32.91
CA TYR A 471 58.21 20.48 -33.10
C TYR A 471 56.76 20.63 -32.60
N PHE A 472 56.49 21.67 -31.81
CA PHE A 472 55.20 21.94 -31.18
C PHE A 472 54.86 23.44 -31.34
N SER A 473 53.59 23.88 -31.38
CA SER A 473 53.29 25.34 -31.48
C SER A 473 53.91 26.14 -30.33
N GLY A 474 54.21 27.42 -30.54
CA GLY A 474 54.77 28.27 -29.48
C GLY A 474 53.88 28.29 -28.24
N ARG A 475 52.55 28.42 -28.41
CA ARG A 475 51.59 28.32 -27.29
C ARG A 475 51.52 26.92 -26.69
N SER A 476 51.84 25.89 -27.48
CA SER A 476 51.95 24.52 -26.99
C SER A 476 53.15 24.28 -26.07
N PHE A 477 54.10 25.21 -26.04
CA PHE A 477 55.30 25.18 -25.21
C PHE A 477 55.20 26.13 -24.00
N ALA A 478 54.63 27.32 -24.17
CA ALA A 478 54.46 28.30 -23.09
C ALA A 478 53.15 29.11 -23.20
N ASP A 479 52.51 29.42 -22.06
CA ASP A 479 51.37 30.35 -21.99
C ASP A 479 51.80 31.83 -22.08
N VAL A 480 53.05 32.11 -21.72
CA VAL A 480 53.65 33.45 -21.64
C VAL A 480 54.93 33.46 -22.45
N TYR A 481 55.11 34.50 -23.27
CA TYR A 481 56.31 34.66 -24.08
C TYR A 481 57.46 35.25 -23.25
N ASP A 482 58.57 34.49 -23.10
CA ASP A 482 59.83 34.96 -22.52
C ASP A 482 60.92 35.03 -23.62
N PRO A 483 61.58 36.19 -23.83
CA PRO A 483 62.75 36.30 -24.71
C PRO A 483 63.92 35.37 -24.36
N ALA A 484 63.97 34.76 -23.17
CA ALA A 484 64.92 33.70 -22.84
C ALA A 484 64.77 32.46 -23.76
N ASP A 485 63.55 32.19 -24.24
CA ASP A 485 63.22 31.02 -25.06
C ASP A 485 63.43 31.25 -26.57
N ASP A 486 63.90 32.44 -26.98
CA ASP A 486 64.13 32.82 -28.38
C ASP A 486 65.05 31.82 -29.15
N ALA A 487 65.90 31.06 -28.45
CA ALA A 487 66.77 30.05 -29.04
C ALA A 487 66.11 28.68 -29.26
N SER A 488 65.02 28.38 -28.54
CA SER A 488 64.21 27.16 -28.64
C SER A 488 62.94 27.34 -29.49
N LEU A 489 62.51 28.59 -29.71
CA LEU A 489 61.43 28.97 -30.60
C LEU A 489 61.95 29.17 -32.04
N PHE A 490 61.31 28.55 -33.03
CA PHE A 490 61.67 28.57 -34.45
C PHE A 490 60.50 28.99 -35.33
N PHE A 491 60.76 29.83 -36.33
CA PHE A 491 59.79 30.06 -37.40
C PHE A 491 59.79 28.86 -38.38
N ARG A 492 58.62 28.48 -38.90
CA ARG A 492 58.48 27.43 -39.92
C ARG A 492 57.52 27.83 -41.04
N SER A 493 58.00 27.70 -42.28
CA SER A 493 57.18 27.76 -43.48
C SER A 493 56.87 26.33 -43.95
N PHE A 494 55.61 26.05 -44.31
CA PHE A 494 55.18 24.72 -44.74
C PHE A 494 55.03 24.65 -46.27
N PRO A 495 55.90 23.92 -47.00
CA PRO A 495 55.75 23.71 -48.44
C PRO A 495 54.76 22.56 -48.72
N LEU A 496 53.54 22.88 -49.16
CA LEU A 496 52.46 21.90 -49.36
C LEU A 496 52.62 21.00 -50.61
N SER A 497 53.86 20.77 -51.07
CA SER A 497 54.18 19.81 -52.14
C SER A 497 54.51 18.40 -51.63
N ALA A 498 54.49 18.17 -50.31
CA ALA A 498 54.71 16.87 -49.69
C ALA A 498 53.44 15.99 -49.59
N TYR A 499 52.29 16.45 -50.14
CA TYR A 499 51.00 15.76 -50.05
C TYR A 499 50.82 14.61 -51.06
N THR A 500 51.92 14.03 -51.54
CA THR A 500 51.92 12.90 -52.50
C THR A 500 52.87 11.81 -52.03
N ASP A 501 52.29 10.64 -51.73
CA ASP A 501 52.90 9.34 -51.45
C ASP A 501 53.87 9.21 -50.25
N GLY A 502 53.47 8.36 -49.30
CA GLY A 502 54.37 7.63 -48.40
C GLY A 502 54.72 8.33 -47.09
N ASP A 503 55.52 9.40 -47.15
CA ASP A 503 56.14 10.02 -45.96
C ASP A 503 55.21 11.04 -45.29
N ALA A 504 54.10 10.53 -44.73
CA ALA A 504 53.06 11.30 -44.07
C ALA A 504 53.51 11.88 -42.71
N TRP A 505 54.30 12.96 -42.76
CA TRP A 505 54.41 13.88 -41.63
C TRP A 505 53.02 14.47 -41.36
N SER A 506 52.53 14.27 -40.14
CA SER A 506 51.12 14.42 -39.79
C SER A 506 50.60 15.85 -39.96
N ALA A 507 49.36 15.98 -40.45
CA ALA A 507 48.64 17.25 -40.60
C ALA A 507 48.15 17.83 -39.24
N GLY A 508 48.99 17.82 -38.20
CA GLY A 508 48.68 18.20 -36.82
C GLY A 508 49.50 19.37 -36.26
N GLU A 509 50.62 19.75 -36.88
CA GLU A 509 51.47 20.86 -36.42
C GLU A 509 50.96 22.22 -36.96
N SER A 510 49.75 22.62 -36.58
CA SER A 510 49.17 23.87 -37.05
C SER A 510 49.76 25.10 -36.36
N ASN A 511 50.38 25.98 -37.15
CA ASN A 511 50.43 27.41 -36.83
C ASN A 511 48.99 27.92 -36.68
N GLU A 512 48.67 28.56 -35.56
CA GLU A 512 47.29 28.87 -35.16
C GLU A 512 46.63 29.89 -36.11
N VAL A 513 47.42 30.80 -36.69
CA VAL A 513 46.97 31.76 -37.70
C VAL A 513 46.51 31.06 -38.98
N ILE A 514 47.15 29.97 -39.38
CA ILE A 514 46.76 29.18 -40.57
C ILE A 514 45.42 28.49 -40.32
N SER A 515 45.25 27.85 -39.16
CA SER A 515 43.98 27.21 -38.78
C SER A 515 42.84 28.23 -38.68
N TRP A 516 43.08 29.36 -38.02
CA TRP A 516 42.10 30.45 -37.90
C TRP A 516 41.73 31.06 -39.25
N PHE A 517 42.70 31.25 -40.16
CA PHE A 517 42.40 31.80 -41.48
C PHE A 517 41.56 30.81 -42.32
N LEU A 518 41.90 29.52 -42.29
CA LEU A 518 41.16 28.48 -43.00
C LEU A 518 39.72 28.30 -42.50
N SER A 519 39.48 28.41 -41.18
CA SER A 519 38.13 28.32 -40.62
C SER A 519 37.26 29.54 -40.97
N ASN A 520 37.85 30.74 -41.05
CA ASN A 520 37.11 31.98 -41.37
C ASN A 520 36.95 32.21 -42.88
N ASN A 521 37.85 31.68 -43.72
CA ASN A 521 37.82 31.85 -45.19
C ASN A 521 37.87 30.49 -45.92
N PRO A 522 36.89 29.58 -45.73
CA PRO A 522 36.93 28.22 -46.27
C PRO A 522 36.94 28.17 -47.81
N SER A 523 36.35 29.16 -48.49
CA SER A 523 36.42 29.27 -49.96
C SER A 523 37.81 29.65 -50.48
N TRP A 524 38.73 30.06 -49.60
CA TRP A 524 40.13 30.32 -49.93
C TRP A 524 41.02 29.10 -49.68
N ALA A 525 40.47 27.96 -49.21
CA ALA A 525 41.23 26.73 -48.98
C ALA A 525 41.95 26.20 -50.25
N ASP A 526 41.56 26.62 -51.46
CA ASP A 526 42.29 26.37 -52.71
C ASP A 526 43.45 27.36 -52.97
N ASN A 527 43.35 28.61 -52.49
CA ASN A 527 44.38 29.65 -52.66
C ASN A 527 45.44 29.59 -51.53
N VAL A 528 45.04 29.21 -50.32
CA VAL A 528 45.91 29.01 -49.15
C VAL A 528 46.93 27.88 -49.36
N LYS A 529 46.70 26.99 -50.33
CA LYS A 529 47.52 25.79 -50.67
C LYS A 529 49.00 26.04 -50.97
N ASN A 530 49.46 27.29 -50.99
CA ASN A 530 50.84 27.63 -51.31
C ASN A 530 51.65 28.08 -50.08
N TYR A 531 51.17 29.07 -49.32
CA TYR A 531 51.90 29.67 -48.18
C TYR A 531 50.93 30.33 -47.19
N GLY A 532 51.02 30.01 -45.90
CA GLY A 532 50.18 30.63 -44.85
C GLY A 532 50.59 32.08 -44.52
N PHE A 533 51.87 32.28 -44.17
CA PHE A 533 52.44 33.59 -43.80
C PHE A 533 52.31 34.66 -44.90
N PHE A 534 52.39 34.23 -46.16
CA PHE A 534 52.12 35.03 -47.36
C PHE A 534 50.74 35.71 -47.32
N ILE A 535 49.72 35.05 -46.77
CA ILE A 535 48.35 35.59 -46.72
C ILE A 535 48.21 36.69 -45.66
N ILE A 536 48.94 36.59 -44.54
CA ILE A 536 48.96 37.63 -43.50
C ILE A 536 49.50 38.94 -44.10
N LEU A 537 50.68 38.88 -44.73
CA LEU A 537 51.36 40.04 -45.30
C LEU A 537 50.65 40.64 -46.54
N TYR A 538 49.93 39.81 -47.32
CA TYR A 538 49.35 40.21 -48.60
C TYR A 538 47.84 40.48 -48.58
N ALA A 539 47.02 39.65 -47.91
CA ALA A 539 45.57 39.68 -48.10
C ALA A 539 44.86 40.86 -47.41
N TYR A 540 45.50 41.48 -46.42
CA TYR A 540 44.98 42.64 -45.70
C TYR A 540 45.74 43.96 -45.98
N GLY A 541 46.68 43.95 -46.94
CA GLY A 541 47.43 45.16 -47.31
C GLY A 541 48.40 45.65 -46.22
N ALA A 542 48.96 44.72 -45.43
CA ALA A 542 49.91 45.03 -44.35
C ALA A 542 51.28 45.50 -44.85
N THR A 543 51.58 45.30 -46.14
CA THR A 543 52.89 45.56 -46.76
C THR A 543 52.71 46.21 -48.14
N ASP A 544 53.71 46.99 -48.59
CA ASP A 544 53.86 47.42 -49.99
C ASP A 544 54.49 46.31 -50.88
N MET A 545 54.73 45.13 -50.32
CA MET A 545 55.49 44.04 -50.96
C MET A 545 54.67 43.25 -51.98
N SER A 546 55.31 42.86 -53.08
CA SER A 546 54.66 41.97 -54.06
C SER A 546 54.55 40.54 -53.54
N PRO A 547 53.64 39.71 -54.11
CA PRO A 547 53.56 38.27 -53.82
C PRO A 547 54.90 37.52 -53.90
N ALA A 548 55.82 37.96 -54.75
CA ALA A 548 57.15 37.35 -54.87
C ALA A 548 58.05 37.69 -53.67
N GLU A 549 57.96 38.91 -53.15
CA GLU A 549 58.74 39.40 -52.01
C GLU A 549 58.22 38.81 -50.70
N CYS A 550 56.89 38.76 -50.49
CA CYS A 550 56.30 38.10 -49.32
C CYS A 550 56.67 36.60 -49.26
N ARG A 551 56.73 35.94 -50.43
CA ARG A 551 57.20 34.54 -50.53
C ARG A 551 58.70 34.42 -50.22
N ALA A 552 59.53 35.36 -50.66
CA ALA A 552 60.96 35.37 -50.36
C ALA A 552 61.23 35.59 -48.86
N ALA A 553 60.54 36.54 -48.23
CA ALA A 553 60.60 36.78 -46.79
C ALA A 553 60.20 35.54 -45.98
N SER A 554 59.06 34.93 -46.30
CA SER A 554 58.58 33.69 -45.65
C SER A 554 59.59 32.54 -45.74
N LEU A 555 60.31 32.42 -46.86
CA LEU A 555 61.32 31.36 -47.08
C LEU A 555 62.67 31.69 -46.42
N ALA A 556 62.98 32.97 -46.22
CA ALA A 556 64.20 33.42 -45.53
C ALA A 556 64.10 33.26 -44.00
N LEU A 557 62.89 33.35 -43.45
CA LEU A 557 62.60 33.05 -42.04
C LEU A 557 62.54 31.54 -41.74
N ASP A 558 62.37 30.67 -42.75
CA ASP A 558 62.10 29.24 -42.53
C ASP A 558 63.23 28.52 -41.76
N LYS A 559 62.83 27.80 -40.70
CA LYS A 559 63.68 27.00 -39.80
C LYS A 559 64.70 27.83 -39.01
N LYS A 560 64.54 29.15 -38.96
CA LYS A 560 65.36 30.02 -38.12
C LYS A 560 64.79 30.12 -36.71
N SER A 561 65.67 30.03 -35.72
CA SER A 561 65.32 30.38 -34.35
C SER A 561 64.93 31.86 -34.26
N LEU A 562 64.08 32.22 -33.32
CA LEU A 562 63.67 33.62 -33.11
C LEU A 562 64.89 34.48 -32.71
N ALA A 563 65.89 33.88 -32.05
CA ALA A 563 67.20 34.45 -31.80
C ALA A 563 68.00 34.75 -33.10
N GLU A 564 68.04 33.83 -34.07
CA GLU A 564 68.66 34.09 -35.37
C GLU A 564 67.92 35.16 -36.18
N ILE A 565 66.57 35.14 -36.14
CA ILE A 565 65.72 36.12 -36.83
C ILE A 565 66.02 37.52 -36.30
N LYS A 566 66.03 37.70 -34.98
CA LYS A 566 66.32 38.98 -34.32
C LYS A 566 67.77 39.45 -34.48
N ALA A 567 68.71 38.53 -34.72
CA ALA A 567 70.11 38.85 -34.95
C ALA A 567 70.41 39.36 -36.38
N ASP A 568 69.58 39.04 -37.38
CA ASP A 568 69.70 39.55 -38.74
C ASP A 568 68.74 40.73 -38.97
N PRO A 569 69.23 41.95 -39.29
CA PRO A 569 68.36 43.12 -39.47
C PRO A 569 67.31 43.00 -40.59
N THR A 570 67.52 42.12 -41.57
CA THR A 570 66.58 41.88 -42.68
C THR A 570 65.50 40.89 -42.26
N LEU A 571 65.89 39.79 -41.59
CA LEU A 571 64.92 38.82 -41.06
C LEU A 571 64.07 39.45 -39.95
N ASN A 572 64.67 40.23 -39.05
CA ASN A 572 63.93 40.92 -38.01
C ASN A 572 62.93 41.93 -38.57
N ALA A 573 63.22 42.59 -39.69
CA ALA A 573 62.26 43.49 -40.34
C ALA A 573 61.00 42.73 -40.79
N TYR A 574 61.16 41.59 -41.48
CA TYR A 574 60.03 40.75 -41.90
C TYR A 574 59.25 40.16 -40.71
N TRP A 575 59.94 39.85 -39.61
CA TRP A 575 59.31 39.37 -38.38
C TRP A 575 58.49 40.46 -37.67
N GLU A 576 59.06 41.65 -37.43
CA GLU A 576 58.36 42.76 -36.77
C GLU A 576 57.20 43.30 -37.62
N GLU A 577 57.29 43.24 -38.95
CA GLU A 577 56.20 43.59 -39.86
C GLU A 577 55.02 42.61 -39.76
N ALA A 578 55.29 41.30 -39.73
CA ALA A 578 54.26 40.28 -39.55
C ALA A 578 53.67 40.24 -38.14
N LEU A 579 54.52 40.32 -37.11
CA LEU A 579 54.11 40.37 -35.71
C LEU A 579 53.33 41.67 -35.43
N GLY A 580 53.76 42.81 -35.96
CA GLY A 580 53.08 44.09 -35.79
C GLY A 580 51.67 44.15 -36.39
N PHE A 581 51.38 43.32 -37.41
CA PHE A 581 50.02 43.12 -37.91
C PHE A 581 49.19 42.17 -37.02
N TRP A 582 49.80 41.08 -36.55
CA TRP A 582 49.09 40.04 -35.78
C TRP A 582 48.83 40.43 -34.32
N LYS A 583 49.76 41.18 -33.70
CA LYS A 583 49.84 41.42 -32.25
C LYS A 583 48.81 42.42 -31.72
N THR A 584 47.60 41.92 -31.49
CA THR A 584 46.48 42.59 -30.81
C THR A 584 46.44 42.34 -29.30
N LEU A 585 47.05 41.26 -28.81
CA LEU A 585 47.08 40.79 -27.42
C LEU A 585 48.52 40.41 -26.98
N PRO A 586 48.75 40.16 -25.67
CA PRO A 586 50.03 39.63 -25.19
C PRO A 586 50.32 38.21 -25.69
N ASN A 587 51.61 37.87 -25.83
CA ASN A 587 52.13 36.54 -26.15
C ASN A 587 51.78 35.99 -27.54
N GLU A 588 51.25 36.82 -28.45
CA GLU A 588 50.94 36.44 -29.85
C GLU A 588 52.18 36.23 -30.73
N GLU A 589 53.39 36.49 -30.21
CA GLU A 589 54.64 35.94 -30.73
C GLU A 589 54.56 34.41 -30.92
N LEU A 590 53.91 33.72 -29.98
CA LEU A 590 53.86 32.27 -29.89
C LEU A 590 52.90 31.61 -30.90
N ASP A 591 52.10 32.40 -31.62
CA ASP A 591 51.26 31.92 -32.74
C ASP A 591 52.07 31.71 -34.02
N LEU A 592 53.17 32.45 -34.17
CA LEU A 592 53.97 32.54 -35.40
C LEU A 592 55.19 31.60 -35.41
N VAL A 593 55.48 30.93 -34.28
CA VAL A 593 56.63 30.04 -34.10
C VAL A 593 56.21 28.64 -33.59
N VAL A 594 57.13 27.70 -33.72
CA VAL A 594 57.09 26.38 -33.09
C VAL A 594 58.29 26.22 -32.16
N ALA A 595 58.11 25.68 -30.96
CA ALA A 595 59.22 25.23 -30.14
C ALA A 595 59.78 23.91 -30.67
N TYR A 596 61.09 23.72 -30.59
CA TYR A 596 61.70 22.38 -30.66
C TYR A 596 62.06 21.92 -29.24
N VAL A 597 61.48 20.80 -28.83
CA VAL A 597 61.62 20.18 -27.50
C VAL A 597 62.33 18.84 -27.65
#